data_AF-A0A644YZV0-F1
#
_entry.id   AF-A0A644YZV0-F1
#
_cell.length_a   1.000
_cell.length_b   1.000
_cell.length_c   1.000
_cell.angle_alpha   90.00
_cell.angle_beta   90.00
_cell.angle_gamma   90.00
#
_symmetry.space_group_name_H-M   'P 1'
#
loop_
_entity.id
_entity.type
_entity.pdbx_description
1 polymer ?
#
loop_
_entity_poly.entity_id
_entity_poly.type
_entity_poly.pdbx_seq_one_letter_code
_entity_poly.pdbx_strand_id
1 'polypeptide(L)'
;MNDLIRPALYQASHKIDNLTSSGKQKRYDVVGPVCESSDTFGSNILLPETGRGDLMAIRSAGAYGQVMAMKYNQRDLAPEIYSE
;
A
#
# COMPACT_ATOMS: atom_id res chain seq x y z
N MET A 1 6.23 -0.36 -3.50
CA MET A 1 7.17 -1.45 -3.14
C MET A 1 8.40 -0.93 -2.42
N ASN A 2 8.84 0.30 -2.72
CA ASN A 2 9.97 0.96 -2.05
C ASN A 2 9.71 1.16 -0.54
N ASP A 3 8.48 1.43 -0.12
CA ASP A 3 8.12 1.63 1.30
C ASP A 3 7.66 0.34 2.01
N LEU A 4 7.10 -0.61 1.26
CA LEU A 4 6.65 -1.90 1.75
C LEU A 4 6.88 -2.96 0.67
N ILE A 5 8.00 -3.67 0.77
CA ILE A 5 8.45 -4.60 -0.27
C ILE A 5 7.82 -5.99 -0.15
N ARG A 6 7.23 -6.34 1.00
CA ARG A 6 6.75 -7.69 1.31
C ARG A 6 5.75 -8.27 0.29
N PRO A 7 4.78 -7.51 -0.25
CA PRO A 7 3.91 -8.02 -1.31
C PRO A 7 4.69 -8.39 -2.58
N ALA A 8 5.64 -7.56 -3.00
CA ALA A 8 6.47 -7.82 -4.18
C ALA A 8 7.42 -9.02 -3.97
N LEU A 9 8.08 -9.07 -2.81
CA LEU A 9 9.14 -10.04 -2.53
C LEU A 9 8.62 -11.41 -2.09
N TYR A 10 7.57 -11.43 -1.27
CA TYR A 10 7.07 -12.65 -0.63
C TYR A 10 5.66 -13.03 -1.07
N GLN A 11 5.03 -12.24 -1.94
CA GLN A 11 3.60 -12.36 -2.23
C GLN A 11 2.76 -12.31 -0.94
N ALA A 12 3.24 -11.55 0.05
CA ALA A 12 2.60 -11.42 1.34
C ALA A 12 1.29 -10.63 1.21
N SER A 13 0.21 -11.15 1.80
CA SER A 13 -1.07 -10.48 1.83
C SER A 13 -1.14 -9.47 2.99
N HIS A 14 -1.68 -8.29 2.68
CA HIS A 14 -1.98 -7.25 3.65
C HIS A 14 -3.45 -6.85 3.50
N LYS A 15 -4.14 -6.63 4.62
CA LYS A 15 -5.48 -6.01 4.59
C LYS A 15 -5.33 -4.56 4.14
N ILE A 16 -6.13 -4.16 3.15
CA ILE A 16 -6.15 -2.79 2.62
C ILE A 16 -7.55 -2.22 2.87
N ASP A 17 -7.61 -1.04 3.46
CA ASP A 17 -8.86 -0.31 3.74
C ASP A 17 -8.81 1.08 3.08
N ASN A 18 -9.95 1.56 2.57
CA ASN A 18 -10.15 2.99 2.31
C ASN A 18 -10.70 3.64 3.58
N LEU A 19 -10.03 4.66 4.10
CA LEU A 19 -10.37 5.32 5.36
C LEU A 19 -11.37 6.47 5.19
N THR A 20 -11.53 6.99 3.97
CA THR A 20 -12.31 8.21 3.69
C THR A 20 -13.57 7.94 2.87
N SER A 21 -13.67 6.80 2.19
CA SER A 21 -14.84 6.42 1.41
C SER A 21 -15.68 5.32 2.08
N SER A 22 -17.00 5.48 1.99
CA SER A 22 -18.01 4.48 2.34
C SER A 22 -18.94 4.15 1.16
N GLY A 23 -18.46 4.36 -0.07
CA GLY A 23 -19.22 4.12 -1.30
C GLY A 23 -19.52 2.65 -1.59
N LYS A 24 -20.13 2.38 -2.75
CA LYS A 24 -20.42 1.01 -3.19
C LYS A 24 -19.13 0.23 -3.38
N GLN A 25 -19.15 -1.05 -3.04
CA GLN A 25 -17.99 -1.93 -3.21
C GLN A 25 -17.67 -2.14 -4.70
N LYS A 26 -16.41 -1.96 -5.07
CA LYS A 26 -15.86 -2.20 -6.41
C LYS A 26 -14.54 -2.98 -6.31
N ARG A 27 -14.17 -3.69 -7.37
CA ARG A 27 -12.92 -4.45 -7.44
C ARG A 27 -11.80 -3.56 -7.96
N TYR A 28 -10.65 -3.60 -7.29
CA TYR A 28 -9.47 -2.82 -7.63
C TYR A 28 -8.20 -3.67 -7.55
N ASP A 29 -7.21 -3.28 -8.34
CA ASP A 29 -5.81 -3.57 -8.07
C ASP A 29 -5.21 -2.34 -7.37
N VAL A 30 -4.57 -2.56 -6.23
CA VAL A 30 -3.89 -1.51 -5.47
C VAL A 30 -2.41 -1.59 -5.77
N VAL A 31 -1.94 -0.61 -6.52
CA VAL A 31 -0.56 -0.51 -7.02
C VAL A 31 0.11 0.75 -6.48
N GLY A 32 1.43 0.74 -6.43
CA GLY A 32 2.21 1.94 -6.14
C GLY A 32 2.65 2.67 -7.42
N PRO A 33 3.45 3.74 -7.26
CA PRO A 33 3.91 4.58 -8.36
C PRO A 33 5.27 4.16 -8.96
N VAL A 34 5.86 3.04 -8.52
CA VAL A 34 7.16 2.54 -9.00
C VAL A 34 6.99 1.94 -10.41
N CYS A 35 8.02 2.03 -11.25
CA CYS A 35 7.99 1.66 -12.68
C CYS A 35 8.12 0.14 -12.91
N GLU A 36 7.56 -0.66 -12.01
CA GLU A 36 7.76 -2.11 -11.97
C GLU A 36 6.42 -2.81 -11.78
N SER A 37 6.18 -3.87 -12.55
CA SER A 37 4.95 -4.65 -12.46
C SER A 37 4.73 -5.30 -11.10
N SER A 38 5.81 -5.56 -10.36
CA SER A 38 5.76 -6.08 -9.00
C SER A 38 5.39 -5.03 -7.95
N ASP A 39 5.24 -3.74 -8.32
CA ASP A 39 4.72 -2.70 -7.43
C ASP A 39 3.20 -2.78 -7.22
N THR A 40 2.75 -3.96 -6.78
CA THR A 40 1.37 -4.28 -6.49
C THR A 40 1.25 -4.69 -5.02
N PHE A 41 0.37 -4.02 -4.28
CA PHE A 41 0.09 -4.32 -2.87
C PHE A 41 -1.06 -5.32 -2.70
N GLY A 42 -1.96 -5.40 -3.68
CA GLY A 42 -3.03 -6.39 -3.73
C GLY A 42 -3.80 -6.33 -5.04
N SER A 43 -4.19 -7.50 -5.55
CA SER A 43 -4.94 -7.62 -6.81
C SER A 43 -6.36 -8.09 -6.56
N ASN A 44 -7.30 -7.57 -7.34
CA ASN A 44 -8.72 -7.93 -7.33
C ASN A 44 -9.38 -7.87 -5.94
N ILE A 45 -9.06 -6.82 -5.18
CA ILE A 45 -9.59 -6.61 -3.84
C ILE A 45 -10.88 -5.77 -3.89
N LEU A 46 -11.83 -6.08 -2.99
CA LEU A 46 -13.05 -5.29 -2.82
C LEU A 46 -12.76 -4.10 -1.92
N LEU A 47 -13.01 -2.90 -2.43
CA LEU A 47 -12.93 -1.64 -1.67
C LEU A 47 -14.17 -0.79 -1.96
N PRO A 48 -14.58 0.08 -1.01
CA PRO A 48 -15.52 1.15 -1.30
C PRO A 48 -15.03 1.95 -2.52
N GLU A 49 -15.96 2.47 -3.31
CA GLU A 49 -15.65 3.30 -4.48
C GLU A 49 -14.64 4.39 -4.10
N THR A 50 -13.45 4.30 -4.68
CA THR A 50 -12.27 5.08 -4.31
C THR A 50 -11.97 6.13 -5.38
N GLY A 51 -11.59 7.34 -4.95
CA GLY A 51 -11.26 8.47 -5.81
C GLY A 51 -9.90 9.10 -5.52
N ARG A 52 -9.52 10.09 -6.33
CA ARG A 52 -8.31 10.88 -6.06
C ARG A 52 -8.47 11.64 -4.74
N GLY A 53 -7.46 11.57 -3.89
CA GLY A 53 -7.45 12.23 -2.58
C GLY A 53 -7.94 11.36 -1.42
N ASP A 54 -8.46 10.16 -1.70
CA ASP A 54 -8.80 9.21 -0.64
C ASP A 54 -7.55 8.71 0.10
N LEU A 55 -7.73 8.40 1.39
CA LEU A 55 -6.67 7.87 2.24
C LEU A 55 -6.81 6.35 2.35
N MET A 56 -5.77 5.64 1.96
CA MET A 56 -5.70 4.18 2.02
C MET A 56 -4.83 3.73 3.18
N ALA A 57 -5.26 2.70 3.90
CA ALA A 57 -4.47 2.05 4.94
C ALA A 57 -4.06 0.64 4.51
N ILE A 58 -2.75 0.37 4.48
CA ILE A 58 -2.21 -0.99 4.36
C ILE A 58 -1.86 -1.46 5.77
N ARG A 59 -2.61 -2.45 6.27
CA ARG A 59 -2.48 -2.97 7.64
C ARG A 59 -1.29 -3.91 7.77
N SER A 60 -0.91 -4.23 9.02
CA SER A 60 0.15 -5.19 9.33
C SER A 60 1.51 -4.85 8.71
N ALA A 61 1.84 -3.55 8.64
CA ALA A 61 3.08 -3.01 8.08
C ALA A 61 4.16 -2.68 9.13
N GLY A 62 3.90 -2.90 10.42
CA GLY A 62 4.83 -2.53 11.51
C GLY A 62 6.10 -3.39 11.61
N ALA A 63 6.06 -4.64 11.13
CA ALA A 63 7.22 -5.53 11.09
C ALA A 63 7.63 -5.82 9.65
N TYR A 64 8.94 -5.82 9.40
CA TYR A 64 9.51 -6.01 8.05
C TYR A 64 8.93 -5.04 6.99
N GLY A 65 8.46 -3.86 7.44
CA GLY A 65 8.02 -2.75 6.58
C GLY A 65 9.19 -1.80 6.34
N GLN A 66 9.23 -0.72 7.10
CA GLN A 66 10.25 0.35 6.98
C GLN A 66 11.71 -0.16 7.08
N VAL A 67 11.98 -1.19 7.89
CA VAL A 67 13.33 -1.80 7.98
C VAL A 67 13.80 -2.40 6.66
N MET A 68 12.90 -2.67 5.72
CA MET A 68 13.18 -3.15 4.37
C MET A 68 12.90 -2.08 3.30
N ALA A 69 12.63 -0.84 3.69
CA ALA A 69 12.37 0.24 2.75
C ALA A 69 13.66 0.71 2.06
N MET A 70 13.53 1.24 0.85
CA MET A 70 14.65 1.58 -0.03
C MET A 70 14.34 2.80 -0.89
N LYS A 71 15.36 3.54 -1.32
CA LYS A 71 15.22 4.72 -2.20
C LYS A 71 15.09 4.38 -3.69
N TYR A 72 14.40 3.28 -3.99
CA TYR A 72 14.19 2.84 -5.37
C TYR A 72 13.39 3.88 -6.17
N ASN A 73 13.72 4.07 -7.45
CA ASN A 73 13.33 5.21 -8.29
C ASN A 73 13.57 6.59 -7.67
N GLN A 74 14.64 6.74 -6.87
CA GLN A 74 15.01 8.01 -6.22
C GLN A 74 13.89 8.60 -5.34
N ARG A 75 13.00 7.73 -4.82
CA ARG A 75 11.94 8.15 -3.91
C ARG A 75 12.49 8.25 -2.49
N ASP A 76 12.17 9.33 -1.80
CA ASP A 76 12.47 9.43 -0.38
C ASP A 76 11.61 8.46 0.43
N LEU A 77 12.13 8.07 1.59
CA LEU A 77 11.45 7.15 2.49
C LEU A 77 10.26 7.83 3.15
N ALA A 78 9.16 7.09 3.32
CA ALA A 78 8.01 7.58 4.08
C ALA A 78 8.42 7.92 5.54
N PRO A 79 7.92 9.04 6.09
CA PRO A 79 8.14 9.38 7.50
C PRO A 79 7.37 8.43 8.42
N GLU A 80 7.88 8.24 9.64
CA GLU A 80 7.21 7.51 10.71
C GLU A 80 6.57 8.47 11.71
N ILE A 81 5.38 8.10 12.20
CA ILE A 81 4.65 8.86 13.21
C ILE A 81 4.11 7.86 14.23
N TYR A 82 4.17 8.22 15.51
CA TYR A 82 3.64 7.44 16.61
C TYR A 82 2.50 8.23 17.25
N SER A 83 1.36 7.58 17.48
CA SER A 83 0.30 8.12 18.34
C SER A 83 0.63 7.79 19.80
N GLU A 84 0.41 8.74 20.70
CA GLU A 84 0.44 8.50 22.15
C GLU A 84 -0.66 7.54 22.62
#